data_AF-A0A401YJT9-F1
#
_entry.id   AF-A0A401YJT9-F1
#
_cell.length_a   1.000
_cell.length_b   1.000
_cell.length_c   1.000
_cell.angle_alpha   90.00
_cell.angle_beta   90.00
_cell.angle_gamma   90.00
#
_symmetry.space_group_name_H-M   'P 1'
#
loop_
_entity.id
_entity.type
_entity.pdbx_description
1 polymer ?
#
loop_
_entity_poly.entity_id
_entity_poly.type
_entity_poly.pdbx_seq_one_letter_code
_entity_poly.pdbx_strand_id
1 'polypeptide(L)' 'MVGPVPPIVTENGIATDDDTRRIGYTSGAPAEPAAAPADGIAVRGYLHRSLLDN' A
#
# COMPACT_ATOMS: atom_id res chain seq x y z
N MET A 1 5.89 -29.41 -3.47
CA MET A 1 5.70 -28.09 -4.13
C MET A 1 5.42 -27.06 -3.05
N VAL A 2 5.96 -25.84 -3.15
CA VAL A 2 5.62 -24.73 -2.24
C VAL A 2 4.36 -24.05 -2.80
N GLY A 3 3.37 -23.79 -1.94
CA GLY A 3 2.16 -23.06 -2.32
C GLY A 3 2.42 -21.57 -2.58
N PRO A 4 1.39 -20.81 -3.02
CA PRO A 4 1.53 -19.37 -3.23
C PRO A 4 1.94 -18.66 -1.93
N VAL A 5 2.82 -17.67 -2.06
CA VAL A 5 3.25 -16.80 -0.96
C VAL A 5 2.43 -15.51 -0.99
N PRO A 6 1.59 -15.24 0.03
CA PRO A 6 0.77 -14.03 0.06
C PRO A 6 1.64 -12.74 0.14
N PRO A 7 1.38 -11.72 -0.69
CA PRO A 7 2.16 -10.48 -0.68
C PRO A 7 1.77 -9.54 0.46
N ILE A 8 2.69 -8.64 0.81
CA ILE A 8 2.48 -7.45 1.63
C ILE A 8 3.01 -6.26 0.82
N VAL A 9 2.27 -5.15 0.79
CA VAL A 9 2.81 -3.88 0.27
C VAL A 9 3.75 -3.33 1.34
N THR A 10 5.06 -3.52 1.15
CA THR A 10 6.06 -3.17 2.16
C THR A 10 6.41 -1.70 2.18
N GLU A 11 6.24 -1.00 1.05
CA GLU A 11 6.44 0.44 0.95
C GLU A 11 5.48 1.00 -0.10
N ASN A 12 4.75 2.05 0.29
CA ASN A 12 3.99 2.86 -0.64
C ASN A 12 3.82 4.28 -0.08
N GLY A 13 4.07 5.29 -0.90
CA GLY A 13 4.04 6.69 -0.51
C GLY A 13 4.42 7.60 -1.66
N ILE A 14 4.36 8.90 -1.42
CA ILE A 14 4.68 9.95 -2.39
C ILE A 14 5.60 10.98 -1.73
N ALA A 15 6.70 11.33 -2.40
CA ALA A 15 7.54 12.45 -2.00
C ALA A 15 6.91 13.75 -2.54
N THR A 16 6.49 14.63 -1.66
CA THR A 16 5.83 15.89 -1.98
C THR A 16 5.97 16.86 -0.82
N ASP A 17 6.22 18.13 -1.12
CA ASP A 17 6.23 19.21 -0.10
C ASP A 17 4.82 19.74 0.19
N ASP A 18 3.84 19.39 -0.66
CA ASP A 18 2.42 19.68 -0.46
C ASP A 18 1.72 18.51 0.21
N ASP A 19 1.38 18.69 1.49
CA ASP A 19 0.77 17.65 2.31
C ASP A 19 -0.65 17.28 1.85
N THR A 20 -1.35 18.18 1.18
CA THR A 20 -2.69 17.88 0.66
C THR A 20 -2.65 16.76 -0.38
N ARG A 21 -1.55 16.68 -1.14
CA ARG A 21 -1.29 15.59 -2.09
C ARG A 21 -0.98 14.28 -1.36
N ARG A 22 -0.21 14.33 -0.27
CA ARG A 22 0.09 13.14 0.55
C ARG A 22 -1.18 12.59 1.18
N ILE A 23 -2.05 13.45 1.72
CA ILE A 23 -3.36 13.06 2.27
C ILE A 23 -4.22 12.40 1.19
N GLY A 24 -4.36 13.04 0.02
CA GLY A 24 -5.16 12.49 -1.08
C GLY A 24 -4.64 11.12 -1.54
N TYR A 25 -3.32 10.99 -1.69
CA TYR A 25 -2.68 9.74 -2.06
C TYR A 25 -2.92 8.64 -1.02
N THR A 26 -2.59 8.89 0.26
CA THR A 26 -2.70 7.91 1.33
C THR A 26 -4.15 7.55 1.66
N SER A 27 -5.10 8.43 1.38
CA SER A 27 -6.54 8.11 1.52
C SER A 27 -7.03 7.14 0.45
N GLY A 28 -6.43 7.16 -0.75
CA GLY A 28 -6.83 6.30 -1.88
C GLY A 28 -6.00 5.03 -2.03
N ALA A 29 -4.69 5.09 -1.80
CA ALA A 29 -3.74 4.01 -2.08
C ALA A 29 -4.07 2.66 -1.41
N PRO A 30 -4.62 2.60 -0.18
CA PRO A 30 -5.02 1.33 0.43
C PRO A 30 -6.20 0.63 -0.26
N ALA A 31 -6.95 1.30 -1.13
CA ALA A 31 -8.14 0.73 -1.78
C ALA A 31 -7.78 -0.37 -2.79
N GLU A 32 -6.69 -0.23 -3.54
CA GLU A 32 -6.23 -1.25 -4.50
C GLU A 32 -5.84 -2.58 -3.82
N PRO A 33 -4.94 -2.62 -2.82
CA PRO A 33 -4.60 -3.86 -2.13
C PRO A 33 -5.80 -4.44 -1.35
N ALA A 34 -6.75 -3.61 -0.91
CA ALA A 34 -7.99 -4.08 -0.31
C ALA A 34 -8.94 -4.74 -1.32
N ALA A 35 -8.89 -4.35 -2.61
CA ALA A 35 -9.70 -4.92 -3.68
C ALA A 35 -9.07 -6.17 -4.32
N ALA A 36 -7.74 -6.32 -4.24
CA ALA A 36 -6.98 -7.44 -4.81
C ALA A 36 -7.50 -8.87 -4.48
N PRO A 37 -8.13 -9.15 -3.32
CA PRO A 37 -8.75 -10.43 -3.08
C PRO A 37 -9.85 -10.81 -4.09
N ALA A 38 -10.51 -9.83 -4.73
CA ALA A 38 -11.46 -10.08 -5.81
C ALA A 38 -10.81 -10.74 -7.03
N ASP A 39 -9.51 -10.53 -7.22
CA ASP A 39 -8.70 -11.11 -8.29
C ASP A 39 -7.94 -12.37 -7.84
N GLY A 40 -8.25 -12.90 -6.66
CA GLY A 40 -7.59 -14.09 -6.08
C GLY A 40 -6.22 -13.81 -5.46
N ILE A 41 -5.83 -12.55 -5.29
CA ILE A 41 -4.57 -12.16 -4.67
C ILE A 41 -4.79 -11.86 -3.18
N ALA A 42 -4.32 -12.76 -2.32
CA ALA A 42 -4.46 -12.61 -0.88
C ALA A 42 -3.44 -11.61 -0.27
N VAL A 43 -3.58 -10.32 -0.55
CA VAL A 43 -2.72 -9.27 0.06
C VAL A 43 -2.93 -9.26 1.59
N ARG A 44 -1.83 -9.25 2.35
CA ARG A 44 -1.87 -9.40 3.83
C ARG A 44 -1.62 -8.12 4.60
N GLY A 45 -1.21 -7.05 3.93
CA GLY A 45 -0.95 -5.78 4.60
C GLY A 45 -0.45 -4.69 3.66
N TYR A 46 -0.45 -3.49 4.21
CA TYR A 46 0.02 -2.27 3.59
C TYR A 46 0.81 -1.46 4.61
N LEU A 47 2.06 -1.14 4.28
CA LEU A 47 2.96 -0.35 5.09
C LEU A 47 3.25 0.96 4.35
N HIS A 48 2.78 2.07 4.92
CA HIS A 48 3.03 3.38 4.35
C HIS A 48 4.50 3.76 4.53
N ARG A 49 5.10 4.30 3.47
CA ARG A 49 6.44 4.89 3.52
C ARG A 49 6.34 6.42 3.48
N SER A 50 6.74 7.12 4.52
CA SER A 50 7.28 6.70 5.82
C SER A 50 6.51 7.31 6.98
N LEU A 51 6.77 6.81 8.21
CA LEU A 51 6.25 7.43 9.42
C LEU A 51 6.84 8.82 9.66
N LEU A 52 8.14 8.98 9.36
CA LEU A 52 8.91 10.20 9.51
C LEU A 52 9.73 10.43 8.24
N ASP A 53 10.01 11.69 7.95
CA ASP A 53 10.93 12.07 6.88
C ASP A 53 12.32 11.45 7.12
N ASN A 54 12.98 11.03 6.05
CA ASN A 54 14.31 10.41 6.04
C ASN A 54 15.08 10.74 4.77
#